data_AF-A0AAN8VAR3-F1
#
_entry.id   AF-A0AAN8VAR3-F1
#
_cell.length_a   1.000
_cell.length_b   1.000
_cell.length_c   1.000
_cell.angle_alpha   90.00
_cell.angle_beta   90.00
_cell.angle_gamma   90.00
#
_symmetry.space_group_name_H-M   'P 1'
#
loop_
_entity.id
_entity.type
_entity.pdbx_description
1 polymer ?
#
loop_
_entity_poly.entity_id
_entity_poly.type
_entity_poly.pdbx_seq_one_letter_code
_entity_poly.pdbx_strand_id
1 'polypeptide(L)'
;MSNSVGAIQEEPKGSIDPARVLEKAHSSTKAKGSSTACIIALTDKGIQAINLGDSGFIVVRDGCTIYQSPVQQHGSTQLFTISVAPGDVIVAGTDGLFDNLYNGEITSIVLHAVTACLSPQVTAQKIAALTRERGQDKIRQTPFATAAQEAGFRYYGGKLDDITVVVSYVSSFNDA
;
A
#
# COMPACT_ATOMS: atom_id res chain seq x y z
N MET A 1 -2.01 17.04 -1.05
CA MET A 1 -0.78 16.52 -0.39
C MET A 1 0.15 17.61 0.17
N SER A 2 -0.09 18.92 -0.01
CA SER A 2 0.80 19.96 0.58
C SER A 2 0.83 19.93 2.12
N ASN A 3 -0.32 19.65 2.75
CA ASN A 3 -0.44 19.61 4.21
C ASN A 3 0.39 18.47 4.84
N SER A 4 0.47 17.29 4.19
CA SER A 4 1.31 16.19 4.67
C SER A 4 2.79 16.48 4.47
N VAL A 5 3.17 17.12 3.36
CA VAL A 5 4.56 17.58 3.15
C VAL A 5 4.96 18.60 4.23
N GLY A 6 4.10 19.58 4.52
CA GLY A 6 4.32 20.55 5.60
C GLY A 6 4.44 19.87 6.97
N ALA A 7 3.56 18.92 7.28
CA ALA A 7 3.62 18.16 8.53
C ALA A 7 4.93 17.38 8.68
N ILE A 8 5.40 16.72 7.61
CA ILE A 8 6.69 15.99 7.60
C ILE A 8 7.87 16.94 7.85
N GLN A 9 7.85 18.16 7.28
CA GLN A 9 8.93 19.14 7.46
C GLN A 9 9.07 19.64 8.92
N GLU A 10 8.02 19.48 9.72
CA GLU A 10 8.02 19.83 11.14
C GLU A 10 8.37 18.64 12.06
N GLU A 11 8.55 17.45 11.50
CA GLU A 11 9.08 16.31 12.23
C GLU A 11 10.60 16.49 12.47
N PRO A 12 11.14 16.03 13.62
CA PRO A 12 12.58 15.97 13.84
C PRO A 12 13.29 15.21 12.70
N LYS A 13 14.44 15.72 12.27
CA LYS A 13 15.25 15.04 11.25
C LYS A 13 15.60 13.62 11.71
N GLY A 14 15.28 12.63 10.89
CA GLY A 14 15.53 11.22 11.18
C GLY A 14 14.49 10.54 12.08
N SER A 15 13.44 11.25 12.51
CA SER A 15 12.36 10.68 13.30
C SER A 15 11.02 11.25 12.82
N ILE A 16 10.31 10.47 11.99
CA ILE A 16 8.97 10.81 11.50
C ILE A 16 7.98 9.97 12.30
N ASP A 17 7.05 10.62 12.99
CA ASP A 17 5.89 9.94 13.58
C ASP A 17 4.71 9.99 12.60
N PRO A 18 4.33 8.85 11.97
CA PRO A 18 3.24 8.83 11.01
C PRO A 18 1.89 9.27 11.59
N ALA A 19 1.64 9.03 12.89
CA ALA A 19 0.39 9.42 13.54
C ALA A 19 0.30 10.94 13.68
N ARG A 20 1.39 11.59 14.11
CA ARG A 20 1.47 13.05 14.19
C ARG A 20 1.39 13.71 12.83
N VAL A 21 2.01 13.12 11.80
CA VAL A 21 1.87 13.59 10.41
C VAL A 21 0.42 13.50 9.93
N LEU A 22 -0.29 12.41 10.24
CA LEU A 22 -1.69 12.22 9.87
C LEU A 22 -2.61 13.25 10.54
N GLU A 23 -2.56 13.36 11.87
CA GLU A 23 -3.34 14.35 12.64
C GLU A 23 -3.02 15.79 12.20
N LYS A 24 -1.71 16.01 11.99
CA LYS A 24 -1.07 17.10 11.27
C LYS A 24 -1.85 17.60 10.06
N ALA A 25 -1.76 16.76 9.04
CA ALA A 25 -2.26 17.04 7.72
C ALA A 25 -3.79 17.13 7.70
N HIS A 26 -4.46 16.31 8.52
CA HIS A 26 -5.91 16.31 8.63
C HIS A 26 -6.44 17.62 9.23
N SER A 27 -5.92 18.06 10.38
CA SER A 27 -6.34 19.32 11.04
C SER A 27 -6.10 20.56 10.17
N SER A 28 -5.10 20.51 9.29
CA SER A 28 -4.76 21.58 8.35
C SER A 28 -5.60 21.55 7.06
N THR A 29 -6.40 20.50 6.84
CA THR A 29 -7.20 20.33 5.63
C THR A 29 -8.58 20.99 5.79
N LYS A 30 -8.84 22.01 4.95
CA LYS A 30 -10.12 22.75 4.94
C LYS A 30 -11.07 22.33 3.81
N ALA A 31 -10.57 21.54 2.87
CA ALA A 31 -11.38 21.02 1.78
C ALA A 31 -12.44 20.07 2.34
N LYS A 32 -13.68 20.20 1.86
CA LYS A 32 -14.77 19.29 2.24
C LYS A 32 -14.58 17.93 1.55
N GLY A 33 -14.78 16.85 2.29
CA GLY A 33 -14.71 15.48 1.78
C GLY A 33 -14.16 14.51 2.82
N SER A 34 -13.99 13.26 2.40
CA SER A 34 -13.30 12.21 3.15
C SER A 34 -12.28 11.55 2.24
N SER A 35 -11.24 10.97 2.82
CA SER A 35 -10.22 10.22 2.11
C SER A 35 -9.61 9.21 3.05
N THR A 36 -9.09 8.13 2.51
CA THR A 36 -8.21 7.22 3.24
C THR A 36 -6.82 7.81 3.34
N ALA A 37 -6.01 7.27 4.25
CA ALA A 37 -4.61 7.64 4.38
C ALA A 37 -3.77 6.45 4.83
N CYS A 38 -2.75 6.12 4.05
CA CYS A 38 -1.71 5.17 4.41
C CYS A 38 -0.37 5.91 4.39
N ILE A 39 0.29 6.02 5.54
CA ILE A 39 1.59 6.68 5.69
C ILE A 39 2.59 5.65 6.20
N ILE A 40 3.71 5.52 5.52
CA ILE A 40 4.79 4.59 5.86
C ILE A 40 6.09 5.39 5.95
N ALA A 41 6.76 5.31 7.09
CA ALA A 41 8.07 5.90 7.34
C ALA A 41 9.09 4.78 7.58
N LEU A 42 10.18 4.78 6.83
CA LEU A 42 11.33 3.91 7.11
C LEU A 42 12.19 4.56 8.21
N THR A 43 12.49 3.79 9.24
CA THR A 43 13.26 4.18 10.43
C THR A 43 14.42 3.20 10.66
N ASP A 44 15.27 3.51 11.63
CA ASP A 44 16.34 2.62 12.10
C ASP A 44 15.81 1.28 12.67
N LYS A 45 14.55 1.22 13.12
CA LYS A 45 13.91 0.03 13.69
C LYS A 45 13.07 -0.77 12.69
N GLY A 46 13.07 -0.36 11.42
CA GLY A 46 12.19 -0.89 10.38
C GLY A 46 11.16 0.15 9.93
N ILE A 47 10.00 -0.27 9.45
CA ILE A 47 8.93 0.66 9.05
C ILE A 47 7.98 0.96 10.21
N GLN A 48 7.65 2.23 10.38
CA GLN A 48 6.49 2.68 11.12
C GLN A 48 5.40 3.10 10.13
N ALA A 49 4.20 2.55 10.29
CA ALA A 49 3.11 2.84 9.38
C ALA A 49 1.82 3.14 10.14
N ILE A 50 1.00 4.03 9.58
CA ILE A 50 -0.39 4.23 10.00
C ILE A 50 -1.29 4.09 8.79
N ASN A 51 -2.39 3.37 8.97
CA ASN A 51 -3.45 3.26 7.98
C ASN A 51 -4.76 3.77 8.57
N LEU A 52 -5.54 4.45 7.74
CA LEU A 52 -6.88 4.92 8.02
C LEU A 52 -7.74 4.70 6.77
N GLY A 53 -8.60 3.68 6.82
CA GLY A 53 -9.47 3.28 5.71
C GLY A 53 -9.03 1.98 5.02
N ASP A 54 -9.43 1.82 3.76
CA ASP A 54 -9.26 0.59 2.96
C ASP A 54 -8.07 0.61 1.99
N SER A 55 -7.29 1.69 1.98
CA SER A 55 -5.91 1.64 1.46
C SER A 55 -5.05 0.71 2.32
N GLY A 56 -3.85 0.40 1.86
CA GLY A 56 -2.99 -0.49 2.62
C GLY A 56 -1.61 -0.69 2.03
N PHE A 57 -0.88 -1.64 2.62
CA PHE A 57 0.41 -2.06 2.15
C PHE A 57 0.71 -3.51 2.50
N ILE A 58 1.61 -4.10 1.73
CA ILE A 58 2.24 -5.38 2.02
C ILE A 58 3.76 -5.22 2.04
N VAL A 59 4.41 -6.10 2.81
CA VAL A 59 5.86 -6.26 2.77
C VAL A 59 6.16 -7.63 2.18
N VAL A 60 7.00 -7.66 1.15
CA VAL A 60 7.39 -8.85 0.40
C VAL A 60 8.86 -9.14 0.65
N ARG A 61 9.17 -10.37 1.04
CA ARG A 61 10.53 -10.89 1.20
C ARG A 61 10.60 -12.27 0.55
N ASP A 62 11.60 -12.50 -0.28
CA ASP A 62 11.82 -13.80 -0.96
C ASP A 62 10.58 -14.36 -1.66
N GLY A 63 9.82 -13.48 -2.34
CA GLY A 63 8.60 -13.85 -3.06
C GLY A 63 7.38 -14.15 -2.17
N CYS A 64 7.49 -13.94 -0.85
CA CYS A 64 6.43 -14.19 0.12
C CYS A 64 5.96 -12.88 0.76
N THR A 65 4.65 -12.76 1.00
CA THR A 65 4.10 -11.68 1.83
C THR A 65 4.42 -11.97 3.30
N ILE A 66 5.33 -11.20 3.90
CA ILE A 66 5.69 -11.34 5.32
C ILE A 66 4.81 -10.47 6.23
N TYR A 67 4.16 -9.47 5.66
CA TYR A 67 3.21 -8.62 6.36
C TYR A 67 2.18 -8.06 5.37
N GLN A 68 0.93 -7.95 5.83
CA GLN A 68 -0.14 -7.23 5.14
C GLN A 68 -0.86 -6.35 6.17
N SER A 69 -1.07 -5.08 5.84
CA SER A 69 -1.87 -4.19 6.67
C SER A 69 -3.32 -4.72 6.75
N PRO A 70 -3.94 -4.76 7.93
CA PRO A 70 -5.36 -5.08 8.05
C PRO A 70 -6.24 -4.13 7.23
N VAL A 71 -7.28 -4.66 6.59
CA VAL A 71 -8.32 -3.85 5.94
C VAL A 71 -9.17 -3.19 7.02
N GLN A 72 -9.26 -1.86 7.04
CA GLN A 72 -10.00 -1.13 8.07
C GLN A 72 -11.26 -0.48 7.50
N GLN A 73 -12.42 -1.01 7.88
CA GLN A 73 -13.72 -0.46 7.47
C GLN A 73 -14.42 0.37 8.57
N HIS A 74 -13.91 0.38 9.81
CA HIS A 74 -14.60 0.96 10.99
C HIS A 74 -13.81 2.05 11.75
N GLY A 75 -12.92 2.78 11.06
CA GLY A 75 -12.40 4.08 11.54
C GLY A 75 -11.38 4.06 12.69
N SER A 76 -10.88 2.90 13.12
CA SER A 76 -9.80 2.85 14.11
C SER A 76 -8.43 3.03 13.43
N THR A 77 -7.76 4.15 13.65
CA THR A 77 -6.36 4.31 13.26
C THR A 77 -5.49 3.29 13.98
N GLN A 78 -4.64 2.56 13.24
CA GLN A 78 -3.69 1.63 13.86
C GLN A 78 -2.27 2.00 13.43
N LEU A 79 -1.40 2.12 14.43
CA LEU A 79 0.04 2.27 14.23
C LEU A 79 0.68 0.89 14.20
N PHE A 80 1.53 0.65 13.21
CA PHE A 80 2.24 -0.60 13.00
C PHE A 80 3.74 -0.34 13.05
N THR A 81 4.50 -1.26 13.64
CA THR A 81 5.96 -1.30 13.54
C THR A 81 6.34 -2.67 12.98
N ILE A 82 6.98 -2.67 11.81
CA ILE A 82 7.37 -3.90 11.10
C ILE A 82 8.87 -3.85 10.85
N SER A 83 9.59 -4.88 11.30
CA SER A 83 11.00 -5.04 11.00
C SER A 83 11.18 -5.37 9.52
N VAL A 84 12.00 -4.59 8.82
CA VAL A 84 12.39 -4.82 7.43
C VAL A 84 13.89 -5.04 7.31
N ALA A 85 14.31 -5.70 6.24
CA ALA A 85 15.69 -6.00 5.92
C ALA A 85 16.02 -5.55 4.48
N PRO A 86 17.30 -5.30 4.15
CA PRO A 86 17.72 -5.12 2.77
C PRO A 86 17.24 -6.27 1.88
N GLY A 87 16.69 -5.95 0.72
CA GLY A 87 16.04 -6.90 -0.19
C GLY A 87 14.51 -6.96 -0.04
N ASP A 88 13.95 -6.43 1.05
CA ASP A 88 12.50 -6.33 1.19
C ASP A 88 11.90 -5.35 0.19
N VAL A 89 10.69 -5.65 -0.26
CA VAL A 89 9.91 -4.77 -1.12
C VAL A 89 8.60 -4.40 -0.44
N ILE A 90 8.38 -3.10 -0.28
CA ILE A 90 7.13 -2.55 0.25
C ILE A 90 6.25 -2.18 -0.94
N VAL A 91 5.03 -2.71 -1.00
CA VAL A 91 4.01 -2.34 -1.98
C VAL A 91 2.84 -1.73 -1.23
N ALA A 92 2.60 -0.44 -1.45
CA ALA A 92 1.44 0.28 -0.91
C ALA A 92 0.48 0.66 -2.04
N GLY A 93 -0.80 0.76 -1.73
CA GLY A 93 -1.81 1.15 -2.72
C GLY A 93 -3.18 1.45 -2.13
N THR A 94 -4.07 1.92 -3.00
CA THR A 94 -5.49 2.09 -2.70
C THR A 94 -6.23 0.75 -2.70
N ASP A 95 -7.48 0.74 -2.25
CA ASP A 95 -8.38 -0.41 -2.35
C ASP A 95 -8.48 -0.92 -3.79
N GLY A 96 -8.46 -0.04 -4.81
CA GLY A 96 -8.40 -0.42 -6.21
C GLY A 96 -7.31 -1.45 -6.56
N LEU A 97 -6.16 -1.44 -5.85
CA LEU A 97 -5.14 -2.49 -5.94
C LEU A 97 -5.61 -3.80 -5.30
N PHE A 98 -5.93 -3.75 -4.01
CA PHE A 98 -6.17 -4.93 -3.19
C PHE A 98 -7.52 -5.60 -3.45
N ASP A 99 -8.48 -4.88 -4.03
CA ASP A 99 -9.76 -5.40 -4.50
C ASP A 99 -9.64 -6.26 -5.75
N ASN A 100 -8.58 -6.06 -6.54
CA ASN A 100 -8.43 -6.67 -7.86
C ASN A 100 -7.27 -7.65 -7.98
N LEU A 101 -6.24 -7.56 -7.14
CA LEU A 101 -5.10 -8.49 -7.14
C LEU A 101 -4.99 -9.26 -5.83
N TYR A 102 -4.80 -10.57 -5.94
CA TYR A 102 -4.37 -11.38 -4.80
C TYR A 102 -2.90 -11.12 -4.47
N ASN A 103 -2.52 -11.30 -3.21
CA ASN A 103 -1.12 -11.17 -2.77
C ASN A 103 -0.16 -12.01 -3.63
N GLY A 104 -0.54 -13.23 -4.02
CA GLY A 104 0.29 -14.09 -4.86
C GLY A 104 0.57 -13.52 -6.26
N GLU A 105 -0.38 -12.76 -6.83
CA GLU A 105 -0.16 -12.06 -8.11
C GLU A 105 0.82 -10.89 -7.91
N ILE A 106 0.70 -10.15 -6.81
CA ILE A 106 1.61 -9.04 -6.48
C ILE A 106 3.03 -9.57 -6.22
N THR A 107 3.18 -10.61 -5.38
CA THR A 107 4.49 -11.16 -5.05
C THR A 107 5.17 -11.81 -6.25
N SER A 108 4.41 -12.43 -7.17
CA SER A 108 4.95 -12.94 -8.43
C SER A 108 5.54 -11.83 -9.31
N ILE A 109 4.86 -10.68 -9.40
CA ILE A 109 5.39 -9.52 -10.14
C ILE A 109 6.66 -8.99 -9.46
N VAL A 110 6.62 -8.81 -8.14
CA VAL A 110 7.76 -8.32 -7.34
C VAL A 110 8.97 -9.24 -7.50
N LEU A 111 8.79 -10.56 -7.33
CA LEU A 111 9.87 -11.54 -7.45
C LEU A 111 10.52 -11.49 -8.84
N HIS A 112 9.70 -11.48 -9.90
CA HIS A 112 10.19 -11.38 -11.27
C HIS A 112 10.93 -10.06 -11.50
N ALA A 113 10.41 -8.95 -10.97
CA ALA A 113 11.02 -7.64 -11.12
C ALA A 113 12.37 -7.53 -10.40
N VAL A 114 12.48 -8.03 -9.17
CA VAL A 114 13.73 -8.08 -8.41
C VAL A 114 14.76 -8.97 -9.14
N THR A 115 14.34 -10.14 -9.61
CA THR A 115 15.22 -11.08 -10.34
C THR A 115 15.73 -10.48 -11.66
N ALA A 116 14.88 -9.69 -12.34
CA ALA A 116 15.24 -9.00 -13.58
C ALA A 116 15.86 -7.61 -13.35
N CYS A 117 16.22 -7.26 -12.10
CA CYS A 117 16.81 -5.96 -11.72
C CYS A 117 16.00 -4.75 -12.20
N LEU A 118 14.67 -4.85 -12.21
CA LEU A 118 13.78 -3.77 -12.62
C LEU A 118 13.62 -2.75 -11.49
N SER A 119 13.56 -1.47 -11.86
CA SER A 119 13.37 -0.39 -10.90
C SER A 119 11.99 -0.46 -10.20
N PRO A 120 11.86 0.10 -8.99
CA PRO A 120 10.58 0.16 -8.28
C PRO A 120 9.46 0.79 -9.11
N GLN A 121 9.78 1.80 -9.93
CA GLN A 121 8.83 2.46 -10.83
C GLN A 121 8.25 1.48 -11.87
N VAL A 122 9.10 0.66 -12.50
CA VAL A 122 8.63 -0.34 -13.48
C VAL A 122 7.79 -1.41 -12.81
N THR A 123 8.16 -1.81 -11.59
CA THR A 123 7.39 -2.77 -10.78
C THR A 123 6.01 -2.21 -10.42
N ALA A 124 5.93 -0.97 -9.95
CA ALA A 124 4.67 -0.29 -9.67
C ALA A 124 3.77 -0.21 -10.91
N GLN A 125 4.35 0.13 -12.07
CA GLN A 125 3.63 0.16 -13.35
C GLN A 125 3.09 -1.21 -13.76
N LYS A 126 3.88 -2.28 -13.60
CA LYS A 126 3.43 -3.66 -13.89
C LYS A 126 2.29 -4.09 -12.98
N ILE A 127 2.38 -3.79 -11.69
CA ILE A 127 1.31 -4.07 -10.72
C ILE A 127 0.05 -3.29 -11.13
N ALA A 128 0.15 -1.97 -11.32
CA ALA A 128 -1.00 -1.13 -11.70
C ALA A 128 -1.65 -1.55 -13.03
N ALA A 129 -0.84 -1.95 -14.02
CA ALA A 129 -1.36 -2.45 -15.30
C ALA A 129 -2.16 -3.74 -15.13
N LEU A 130 -1.64 -4.70 -14.36
CA LEU A 130 -2.36 -5.93 -14.07
C LEU A 130 -3.63 -5.64 -13.24
N THR A 131 -3.54 -4.78 -12.23
CA THR A 131 -4.70 -4.35 -11.43
C THR A 131 -5.81 -3.81 -12.32
N ARG A 132 -5.48 -2.94 -13.28
CA ARG A 132 -6.46 -2.37 -14.21
C ARG A 132 -7.07 -3.43 -15.12
N GLU A 133 -6.27 -4.33 -15.67
CA GLU A 133 -6.75 -5.46 -16.48
C GLU A 133 -7.76 -6.29 -15.68
N ARG A 134 -7.44 -6.59 -14.42
CA ARG A 134 -8.28 -7.39 -13.51
C ARG A 134 -9.56 -6.67 -13.12
N GLY A 135 -9.49 -5.36 -12.85
CA GLY A 135 -10.65 -4.52 -12.57
C GLY A 135 -11.63 -4.38 -13.74
N GLN A 136 -11.18 -4.58 -14.99
CA GLN A 136 -12.02 -4.54 -16.19
C GLN A 136 -12.62 -5.90 -16.57
N ASP A 137 -12.06 -6.99 -16.05
CA ASP A 137 -12.53 -8.34 -16.34
C ASP A 137 -13.85 -8.61 -15.60
N LYS A 138 -14.93 -8.85 -16.35
CA LYS A 138 -16.28 -9.01 -15.79
C LYS A 138 -16.58 -10.41 -15.24
N ILE A 139 -15.70 -11.37 -15.45
CA ILE A 139 -15.95 -12.78 -15.11
C ILE A 139 -14.88 -13.36 -14.17
N ARG A 140 -13.71 -12.72 -14.08
CA ARG A 140 -12.65 -13.19 -13.20
C ARG A 140 -13.01 -13.01 -11.73
N GLN A 141 -12.65 -14.01 -10.95
CA GLN A 141 -12.72 -13.90 -9.50
C GLN A 141 -11.59 -13.03 -8.97
N THR A 142 -11.93 -11.97 -8.24
CA THR A 142 -11.00 -11.07 -7.56
C THR A 142 -11.21 -11.12 -6.05
N PRO A 143 -10.30 -10.55 -5.23
CA PRO A 143 -10.51 -10.40 -3.80
C PRO A 143 -11.85 -9.73 -3.47
N PHE A 144 -12.20 -8.64 -4.18
CA PHE A 144 -13.47 -7.95 -3.97
C PHE A 144 -14.67 -8.84 -4.28
N ALA A 145 -14.66 -9.53 -5.42
CA ALA A 145 -15.75 -10.45 -5.78
C ALA A 145 -15.92 -11.57 -4.75
N THR A 146 -14.81 -12.11 -4.26
CA THR A 146 -14.82 -13.14 -3.22
C THR A 146 -15.42 -12.60 -1.92
N ALA A 147 -14.96 -11.45 -1.44
CA ALA A 147 -15.50 -10.81 -0.23
C ALA A 147 -16.99 -10.46 -0.36
N ALA A 148 -17.41 -9.97 -1.52
CA ALA A 148 -18.82 -9.68 -1.80
C ALA A 148 -19.69 -10.95 -1.74
N GLN A 149 -19.20 -12.06 -2.31
CA GLN A 149 -19.89 -13.35 -2.26
C GLN A 149 -19.96 -13.92 -0.84
N GLU A 150 -18.88 -13.81 -0.06
CA GLU A 150 -18.85 -14.21 1.35
C GLU A 150 -19.82 -13.37 2.20
N ALA A 151 -20.01 -12.10 1.86
CA ALA A 151 -21.02 -11.23 2.46
C ALA A 151 -22.46 -11.49 1.94
N GLY A 152 -22.65 -12.47 1.05
CA GLY A 152 -23.97 -12.89 0.54
C GLY A 152 -24.43 -12.16 -0.72
N PHE A 153 -23.59 -11.34 -1.35
CA PHE A 153 -23.92 -10.65 -2.60
C PHE A 153 -23.59 -11.51 -3.83
N ARG A 154 -24.45 -11.47 -4.85
CA ARG A 154 -24.16 -12.06 -6.17
C ARG A 154 -23.34 -11.07 -7.00
N TYR A 155 -22.02 -11.08 -6.80
CA TYR A 155 -21.07 -10.24 -7.54
C TYR A 155 -20.03 -11.11 -8.25
N TYR A 156 -19.61 -10.70 -9.46
CA TYR A 156 -18.59 -11.38 -10.28
C TYR A 156 -17.74 -10.34 -11.01
N GLY A 157 -16.51 -10.71 -11.35
CA GLY A 157 -15.57 -9.82 -12.03
C GLY A 157 -14.76 -8.94 -11.09
N GLY A 158 -13.87 -8.14 -11.65
CA GLY A 158 -13.16 -7.10 -10.93
C GLY A 158 -14.00 -5.85 -10.68
N LYS A 159 -13.49 -5.02 -9.77
CA LYS A 159 -14.05 -3.72 -9.40
C LYS A 159 -13.18 -2.63 -10.03
N LEU A 160 -13.65 -1.99 -11.10
CA LEU A 160 -12.93 -0.88 -11.70
C LEU A 160 -12.96 0.34 -10.77
N ASP A 161 -11.79 0.79 -10.34
CA ASP A 161 -11.62 1.89 -9.38
C ASP A 161 -10.37 2.73 -9.70
N ASP A 162 -10.15 3.81 -8.95
CA ASP A 162 -8.92 4.57 -8.98
C ASP A 162 -7.76 3.74 -8.40
N ILE A 163 -6.73 3.50 -9.22
CA ILE A 163 -5.58 2.65 -8.88
C ILE A 163 -4.37 3.52 -8.59
N THR A 164 -3.90 3.50 -7.35
CA THR A 164 -2.58 4.03 -6.97
C THR A 164 -1.72 2.89 -6.45
N VAL A 165 -0.48 2.80 -6.93
CA VAL A 165 0.52 1.83 -6.48
C VAL A 165 1.83 2.55 -6.22
N VAL A 166 2.40 2.34 -5.04
CA VAL A 166 3.73 2.81 -4.63
C VAL A 166 4.57 1.59 -4.31
N VAL A 167 5.76 1.51 -4.90
CA VAL A 167 6.72 0.44 -4.63
C VAL A 167 8.01 1.05 -4.10
N SER A 168 8.53 0.51 -3.01
CA SER A 168 9.81 0.88 -2.42
C SER A 168 10.65 -0.36 -2.19
N TYR A 169 11.91 -0.33 -2.63
CA TYR A 169 12.88 -1.39 -2.34
C TYR A 169 13.72 -0.95 -1.14
N VAL A 170 13.79 -1.80 -0.12
CA VAL A 170 14.64 -1.59 1.04
C VAL A 170 16.05 -1.99 0.66
N SER A 171 16.98 -1.04 0.65
CA SER A 171 18.40 -1.27 0.35
C SER A 171 19.26 -1.04 1.60
N SER A 172 20.49 -1.54 1.56
CA SER A 172 21.48 -1.14 2.54
C SER A 172 21.95 0.30 2.25
N PHE A 173 22.46 1.00 3.26
CA PHE A 173 22.88 2.41 3.15
C PHE A 173 24.07 2.62 2.19
N ASN A 174 24.70 1.54 1.69
CA ASN A 174 25.89 1.58 0.83
C ASN A 174 25.63 1.29 -0.66
N ASP A 175 24.38 1.04 -1.06
CA ASP A 175 24.02 0.65 -2.44
C ASP A 175 23.53 1.83 -3.31
N ALA A 176 23.87 3.08 -2.95
CA ALA A 176 23.44 4.32 -3.62
C ALA A 176 24.59 5.05 -4.33
#